data_AF-A0A662M6N3-F1
#
_entry.id   AF-A0A662M6N3-F1
#
_cell.length_a   1.000
_cell.length_b   1.000
_cell.length_c   1.000
_cell.angle_alpha   90.00
_cell.angle_beta   90.00
_cell.angle_gamma   90.00
#
_symmetry.space_group_name_H-M   'P 1'
#
loop_
_entity.id
_entity.type
_entity.pdbx_description
1 polymer ?
#
loop_
_entity_poly.entity_id
_entity_poly.type
_entity_poly.pdbx_seq_one_letter_code
_entity_poly.pdbx_strand_id
1 'polypeptide(L)'
;MEIIEKRHGAGGRIMEEFLKKYIFPELPDDDNDIGLKEADDSATIGDIGFTIDGYTVQPHIFPGGDIGRLSVSGTVNDLLAIGAIPKALLVSMIIEEG
;
A
#
# COMPACT_ATOMS: atom_id res chain seq x y z
N MET A 1 18.87 -19.38 -5.01
CA MET A 1 17.61 -18.76 -5.42
C MET A 1 16.90 -18.33 -4.15
N GLU A 2 16.61 -17.04 -3.99
CA GLU A 2 15.88 -16.54 -2.81
C GLU A 2 14.39 -16.84 -3.02
N ILE A 3 13.72 -17.42 -2.01
CA ILE A 3 12.30 -17.81 -2.06
C ILE A 3 11.49 -16.74 -1.33
N ILE A 4 10.31 -16.38 -1.87
CA ILE A 4 9.41 -15.46 -1.18
C ILE A 4 8.73 -16.17 0.00
N GLU A 5 8.85 -15.58 1.18
CA GLU A 5 8.29 -16.05 2.45
C GLU A 5 7.30 -15.02 3.02
N LYS A 6 6.45 -15.45 3.96
CA LYS A 6 5.46 -14.57 4.63
C LYS A 6 6.08 -13.31 5.25
N ARG A 7 7.31 -13.41 5.76
CA ARG A 7 8.04 -12.29 6.37
C ARG A 7 8.34 -11.14 5.42
N HIS A 8 8.37 -11.37 4.11
CA HIS A 8 8.53 -10.30 3.12
C HIS A 8 7.28 -9.44 2.96
N GLY A 9 6.12 -9.87 3.47
CA GLY A 9 4.87 -9.09 3.49
C GLY A 9 4.40 -8.71 4.90
N ALA A 10 5.31 -8.71 5.89
CA ALA A 10 4.94 -8.51 7.29
C ALA A 10 5.10 -7.06 7.79
N GLY A 11 5.43 -6.10 6.91
CA GLY A 11 5.54 -4.67 7.28
C GLY A 11 6.82 -4.27 8.04
N GLY A 12 7.74 -5.20 8.29
CA GLY A 12 8.97 -4.94 9.06
C GLY A 12 10.23 -4.77 8.21
N ARG A 13 11.39 -4.71 8.87
CA ARG A 13 12.73 -4.56 8.25
C ARG A 13 12.99 -5.52 7.08
N ILE A 14 12.49 -6.76 7.18
CA ILE A 14 12.68 -7.77 6.13
C ILE A 14 11.95 -7.40 4.83
N MET A 15 10.76 -6.80 4.92
CA MET A 15 10.04 -6.26 3.77
C MET A 15 10.77 -5.04 3.19
N GLU A 16 11.24 -4.13 4.05
CA GLU A 16 11.99 -2.95 3.63
C GLU A 16 13.27 -3.31 2.85
N GLU A 17 14.05 -4.27 3.37
CA GLU A 17 15.25 -4.79 2.69
C GLU A 17 14.90 -5.45 1.35
N PHE A 18 13.80 -6.19 1.30
CA PHE A 18 13.30 -6.80 0.06
C PHE A 18 12.95 -5.74 -1.00
N LEU A 19 12.18 -4.71 -0.63
CA LEU A 19 11.78 -3.63 -1.53
C LEU A 19 12.99 -2.88 -2.10
N LYS A 20 13.92 -2.47 -1.23
CA LYS A 20 15.15 -1.75 -1.62
C LYS A 20 16.06 -2.57 -2.53
N LYS A 21 16.11 -3.89 -2.32
CA LYS A 21 16.98 -4.79 -3.08
C LYS A 21 16.41 -5.20 -4.43
N TYR A 22 15.10 -5.42 -4.51
CA TYR A 22 14.48 -6.10 -5.65
C TYR A 22 13.40 -5.32 -6.39
N ILE A 23 12.77 -4.32 -5.76
CA ILE A 23 11.62 -3.62 -6.35
C ILE A 23 12.03 -2.22 -6.80
N PHE A 24 12.55 -1.40 -5.88
CA PHE A 24 12.88 0.00 -6.19
C PHE A 24 13.91 0.17 -7.32
N PRO A 25 14.98 -0.65 -7.44
CA PRO A 25 15.95 -0.50 -8.52
C PRO A 25 15.39 -0.76 -9.93
N GLU A 26 14.27 -1.49 -10.03
CA GLU A 26 13.67 -1.89 -11.31
C GLU A 26 12.57 -0.91 -11.78
N LEU A 27 12.21 0.06 -10.94
CA LEU A 27 11.16 1.04 -11.22
C LEU A 27 11.76 2.40 -11.60
N PRO A 28 11.11 3.15 -12.50
CA PRO A 28 11.59 4.45 -12.91
C PRO A 28 11.54 5.44 -11.74
N ASP A 29 12.49 6.37 -11.78
CA ASP A 29 12.48 7.53 -10.91
C ASP A 29 11.47 8.56 -11.42
N ASP A 30 10.95 9.39 -10.51
CA ASP A 30 10.06 10.48 -10.82
C ASP A 30 10.55 11.79 -10.18
N ASP A 31 10.09 12.92 -10.73
CA ASP A 31 10.42 14.26 -10.23
C ASP A 31 9.33 14.80 -9.27
N ASN A 32 8.57 13.91 -8.62
CA ASN A 32 7.52 14.35 -7.69
C ASN A 32 8.12 14.78 -6.33
N ASP A 33 7.35 15.55 -5.56
CA ASP A 33 7.75 15.96 -4.21
C ASP A 33 7.89 14.76 -3.26
N ILE A 34 7.02 13.75 -3.43
CA ILE A 34 7.07 12.46 -2.75
C ILE A 34 6.96 11.38 -3.83
N GLY A 35 8.08 10.76 -4.17
CA GLY A 35 8.16 9.70 -5.16
C GLY A 35 8.35 8.33 -4.52
N LEU A 36 8.76 7.35 -5.33
CA LEU A 36 8.98 5.98 -4.86
C LEU A 36 10.16 5.86 -3.87
N LYS A 37 11.18 6.71 -3.99
CA LYS A 37 12.42 6.62 -3.22
C LYS A 37 12.24 7.02 -1.76
N GLU A 38 11.29 7.89 -1.49
CA GLU A 38 10.91 8.36 -0.17
C GLU A 38 10.28 7.21 0.63
N ALA A 39 9.66 6.25 -0.08
CA ALA A 39 8.97 5.10 0.52
C ALA A 39 8.01 5.52 1.65
N ASP A 40 7.29 6.63 1.41
CA ASP A 40 6.31 7.22 2.31
C ASP A 40 4.92 6.55 2.13
N ASP A 41 3.93 6.96 2.92
CA ASP A 41 2.57 6.40 2.91
C ASP A 41 1.82 6.66 1.59
N SER A 42 2.25 7.66 0.81
CA SER A 42 1.65 8.06 -0.46
C SER A 42 2.67 8.75 -1.35
N ALA A 43 2.51 8.63 -2.67
CA ALA A 43 3.23 9.47 -3.63
C ALA A 43 2.43 10.74 -3.95
N THR A 44 3.10 11.76 -4.49
CA THR A 44 2.45 12.91 -5.11
C THR A 44 2.57 12.83 -6.63
N ILE A 45 1.57 13.32 -7.36
CA ILE A 45 1.60 13.51 -8.81
C ILE A 45 1.05 14.90 -9.07
N GLY A 46 1.93 15.89 -9.19
CA GLY A 46 1.52 17.29 -9.13
C GLY A 46 0.86 17.62 -7.78
N ASP A 47 -0.39 18.08 -7.80
CA ASP A 47 -1.19 18.40 -6.60
C ASP A 47 -2.03 17.23 -6.08
N ILE A 48 -1.86 16.03 -6.66
CA ILE A 48 -2.64 14.83 -6.32
C ILE A 48 -1.81 13.93 -5.40
N GLY A 49 -2.34 13.61 -4.22
CA GLY A 49 -1.86 12.48 -3.42
C GLY A 49 -2.38 11.16 -3.97
N PHE A 50 -1.52 10.16 -4.09
CA PHE A 50 -1.84 8.86 -4.67
C PHE A 50 -1.25 7.73 -3.83
N THR A 51 -2.10 6.76 -3.48
CA THR A 51 -1.69 5.56 -2.73
C THR A 51 -2.52 4.36 -3.13
N ILE A 52 -1.99 3.18 -2.86
CA ILE A 52 -2.65 1.90 -3.11
C ILE A 52 -2.21 0.89 -2.06
N ASP A 53 -3.15 0.04 -1.66
CA ASP A 53 -2.94 -0.86 -0.56
C ASP A 53 -3.69 -2.18 -0.77
N GLY A 54 -3.06 -3.29 -0.36
CA GLY A 54 -3.57 -4.64 -0.58
C GLY A 54 -4.08 -5.29 0.70
N TYR A 55 -5.39 -5.54 0.79
CA TYR A 55 -6.02 -6.04 2.02
C TYR A 55 -6.28 -7.55 1.96
N THR A 56 -5.67 -8.30 2.86
CA THR A 56 -5.74 -9.79 2.92
C THR A 56 -6.13 -10.34 4.30
N VAL A 57 -6.79 -9.51 5.12
CA VAL A 57 -7.15 -9.85 6.50
C VAL A 57 -8.05 -11.07 6.60
N GLN A 58 -7.80 -11.89 7.62
CA GLN A 58 -8.61 -13.05 8.00
C GLN A 58 -8.86 -13.06 9.52
N PRO A 59 -10.09 -13.33 9.99
CA PRO A 59 -11.31 -13.50 9.20
C PRO A 59 -11.73 -12.20 8.49
N HIS A 60 -12.56 -12.29 7.45
CA HIS A 60 -13.02 -11.11 6.71
C HIS A 60 -13.96 -10.19 7.51
N ILE A 61 -14.62 -10.71 8.55
CA ILE A 61 -15.44 -9.96 9.50
C ILE A 61 -14.89 -10.25 10.90
N PHE A 62 -14.61 -9.20 11.66
CA PHE A 62 -13.98 -9.29 12.98
C PHE A 62 -14.59 -8.27 13.95
N PRO A 63 -14.40 -8.43 15.27
CA PRO A 63 -14.88 -7.44 16.24
C PRO A 63 -14.34 -6.04 15.93
N GLY A 64 -15.24 -5.11 15.60
CA GLY A 64 -14.90 -3.71 15.29
C GLY A 64 -14.75 -3.39 13.80
N GLY A 65 -14.89 -4.34 12.88
CA GLY A 65 -14.83 -4.06 11.45
C GLY A 65 -14.91 -5.28 10.52
N ASP A 66 -14.64 -5.01 9.26
CA ASP A 66 -14.56 -6.01 8.19
C ASP A 66 -13.49 -5.58 7.17
N ILE A 67 -13.17 -6.47 6.25
CA ILE A 67 -12.18 -6.20 5.19
C ILE A 67 -12.56 -4.98 4.33
N GLY A 68 -13.85 -4.72 4.12
CA GLY A 68 -14.33 -3.55 3.39
C GLY A 68 -14.03 -2.26 4.16
N ARG A 69 -14.43 -2.19 5.43
CA ARG A 69 -14.10 -1.05 6.31
C ARG A 69 -12.59 -0.84 6.38
N LEU A 70 -11.82 -1.90 6.62
CA LEU A 70 -10.36 -1.84 6.69
C LEU A 70 -9.79 -1.26 5.39
N SER A 71 -10.24 -1.76 4.23
CA SER A 71 -9.73 -1.33 2.93
C SER A 71 -9.95 0.14 2.65
N VAL A 72 -11.12 0.67 3.01
CA VAL A 72 -11.41 2.10 2.86
C VAL A 72 -10.60 2.91 3.86
N SER A 73 -10.58 2.51 5.13
CA SER A 73 -9.91 3.29 6.16
C SER A 73 -8.39 3.33 6.02
N GLY A 74 -7.73 2.23 5.62
CA GLY A 74 -6.28 2.21 5.40
C GLY A 74 -5.87 3.19 4.31
N THR A 75 -6.44 3.03 3.11
CA THR A 75 -6.14 3.89 1.95
C THR A 75 -6.47 5.36 2.22
N VAL A 76 -7.58 5.64 2.92
CA VAL A 76 -7.92 7.02 3.32
C VAL A 76 -6.92 7.57 4.33
N ASN A 77 -6.47 6.77 5.29
CA ASN A 77 -5.52 7.21 6.31
C ASN A 77 -4.15 7.54 5.70
N ASP A 78 -3.68 6.75 4.74
CA ASP A 78 -2.40 7.00 4.04
C ASP A 78 -2.42 8.35 3.31
N LEU A 79 -3.51 8.66 2.61
CA LEU A 79 -3.68 9.98 1.98
C LEU A 79 -3.71 11.11 3.02
N LEU A 80 -4.37 10.90 4.15
CA LEU A 80 -4.44 11.90 5.22
C LEU A 80 -3.09 12.10 5.92
N ALA A 81 -2.21 11.08 5.95
CA ALA A 81 -0.89 11.16 6.56
C ALA A 81 0.01 12.19 5.87
N ILE A 82 -0.10 12.30 4.53
CA ILE A 82 0.60 13.33 3.74
C ILE A 82 -0.19 14.65 3.62
N GLY A 83 -1.33 14.77 4.31
CA GLY A 83 -2.18 15.97 4.29
C GLY A 83 -3.06 16.11 3.05
N ALA A 84 -3.20 15.07 2.21
CA ALA A 84 -4.09 15.10 1.07
C ALA A 84 -5.56 15.05 1.50
N ILE A 85 -6.45 15.57 0.67
CA ILE A 85 -7.92 15.48 0.86
C ILE A 85 -8.45 14.37 -0.05
N PRO A 86 -8.91 13.22 0.47
CA PRO A 86 -9.42 12.13 -0.35
C PRO A 86 -10.60 12.58 -1.22
N LYS A 87 -10.54 12.27 -2.53
CA LYS A 87 -11.58 12.64 -3.51
C LYS A 87 -12.25 11.44 -4.17
N ALA A 88 -11.52 10.35 -4.36
CA ALA A 88 -11.98 9.15 -5.02
C ALA A 88 -11.21 7.93 -4.50
N LEU A 89 -11.79 6.74 -4.69
CA LEU A 89 -11.16 5.45 -4.38
C LEU A 89 -11.32 4.53 -5.59
N LEU A 90 -10.27 3.77 -5.87
CA LEU A 90 -10.31 2.62 -6.78
C LEU A 90 -10.40 1.35 -5.94
N VAL A 91 -11.28 0.43 -6.34
CA VAL A 91 -11.49 -0.83 -5.63
C VAL A 91 -11.24 -1.98 -6.60
N SER A 92 -10.21 -2.77 -6.31
CA SER A 92 -9.93 -4.04 -6.98
C SER A 92 -10.29 -5.18 -6.04
N MET A 93 -11.16 -6.08 -6.47
CA MET A 93 -11.55 -7.26 -5.70
C MET A 93 -11.08 -8.51 -6.42
N ILE A 94 -10.31 -9.33 -5.72
CA ILE A 94 -9.95 -10.69 -6.14
C ILE A 94 -10.77 -11.63 -5.26
N ILE A 95 -11.74 -12.31 -5.86
CA ILE A 95 -12.70 -13.16 -5.15
C ILE A 95 -12.43 -14.60 -5.58
N GLU A 96 -12.21 -15.48 -4.60
CA GLU A 96 -12.12 -16.92 -4.85
C GLU A 96 -13.45 -17.44 -5.41
N GLU A 97 -13.38 -18.25 -6.46
CA GLU A 97 -14.55 -18.96 -6.94
C GLU A 97 -14.85 -20.13 -6.00
N GLY A 98 -16.02 -20.08 -5.36
CA GLY A 98 -16.71 -21.24 -4.77
C GLY A 98 -15.91 -22.07 -3.78
#